data_AF-A0A6G1SR98-F1
#
_entry.id   AF-A0A6G1SR98-F1
#
_cell.length_a   1.000
_cell.length_b   1.000
_cell.length_c   1.000
_cell.angle_alpha   90.00
_cell.angle_beta   90.00
_cell.angle_gamma   90.00
#
_symmetry.space_group_name_H-M   'P 1'
#
loop_
_entity.id
_entity.type
_entity.pdbx_description
1 polymer ?
#
loop_
_entity_poly.entity_id
_entity_poly.type
_entity_poly.pdbx_seq_one_letter_code
_entity_poly.pdbx_strand_id
1 'polypeptide(L)'
;MGEPMKALNYTTQCLKSSPQGYEKVLASLYHAEACILATRVDEAIQFLNLEVLNMAKNLSQDQSSAIGDSRQRIVYGGEMQHQFDRGALALVVSYNLSVAYAAKGEFTNALKILTRCIQPTKPIPMQLVICLLYIQLQLGQVDAAKKTILCNLPQFR
;
A
#
# COMPACT_ATOMS: atom_id res chain seq x y z
N MET A 1 -18.38 0.02 -13.90
CA MET A 1 -17.48 -0.77 -13.03
C MET A 1 -16.57 -1.59 -13.93
N GLY A 2 -15.24 -1.53 -13.74
CA GLY A 2 -14.30 -2.26 -14.59
C GLY A 2 -14.46 -3.78 -14.45
N GLU A 3 -14.09 -4.53 -15.49
CA GLU A 3 -14.09 -5.99 -15.44
C GLU A 3 -12.78 -6.48 -14.78
N PRO A 4 -12.81 -7.00 -13.53
CA PRO A 4 -11.60 -7.37 -12.80
C PRO A 4 -10.80 -8.47 -13.52
N MET A 5 -11.50 -9.33 -14.26
CA MET A 5 -10.87 -10.38 -15.07
C MET A 5 -10.02 -9.83 -16.22
N LYS A 6 -10.43 -8.71 -16.83
CA LYS A 6 -9.61 -8.03 -17.86
C LYS A 6 -8.34 -7.43 -17.25
N ALA A 7 -8.47 -6.76 -16.10
CA ALA A 7 -7.34 -6.20 -15.36
C ALA A 7 -6.35 -7.30 -14.94
N LEU A 8 -6.85 -8.44 -14.48
CA LEU A 8 -6.04 -9.59 -14.13
C LEU A 8 -5.26 -10.14 -15.35
N ASN A 9 -5.89 -10.22 -16.52
CA ASN A 9 -5.22 -10.67 -17.73
C ASN A 9 -4.06 -9.74 -18.13
N TYR A 10 -4.28 -8.42 -18.11
CA TYR A 10 -3.23 -7.45 -18.43
C TYR A 10 -2.06 -7.49 -17.46
N THR A 11 -2.35 -7.54 -16.16
CA THR A 11 -1.29 -7.61 -15.14
C THR A 11 -0.52 -8.93 -15.19
N THR A 12 -1.19 -10.03 -15.52
CA THR A 12 -0.53 -11.33 -15.76
C THR A 12 0.42 -11.26 -16.95
N GLN A 13 0.02 -10.61 -18.04
CA GLN A 13 0.88 -10.41 -19.20
C GLN A 13 2.08 -9.51 -18.88
N CYS A 14 1.87 -8.45 -18.09
CA CYS A 14 2.93 -7.58 -17.61
C CYS A 14 3.93 -8.32 -16.70
N LEU A 15 3.46 -9.22 -15.83
CA LEU A 15 4.37 -10.03 -15.00
C LEU A 15 5.18 -11.03 -15.85
N LYS A 16 4.62 -11.54 -16.95
CA LYS A 16 5.35 -12.41 -17.90
C LYS A 16 6.49 -11.70 -18.61
N SER A 17 6.41 -10.38 -18.81
CA SER A 17 7.53 -9.62 -19.41
C SER A 17 8.70 -9.38 -18.46
N SER A 18 8.67 -9.96 -17.24
CA SER A 18 9.75 -9.90 -16.24
C SER A 18 10.19 -8.46 -15.89
N PRO A 19 9.25 -7.62 -15.42
CA PRO A 19 9.53 -6.23 -15.08
C PRO A 19 10.53 -6.14 -13.90
N GLN A 20 11.27 -5.04 -13.84
CA GLN A 20 12.31 -4.81 -12.83
C GLN A 20 12.09 -3.51 -12.04
N GLY A 21 12.65 -3.44 -10.84
CA GLY A 21 12.58 -2.26 -9.98
C GLY A 21 11.14 -1.80 -9.74
N TYR A 22 10.86 -0.53 -10.04
CA TYR A 22 9.53 0.08 -9.83
C TYR A 22 8.42 -0.62 -10.62
N GLU A 23 8.71 -1.08 -11.84
CA GLU A 23 7.73 -1.75 -12.68
C GLU A 23 7.30 -3.08 -12.06
N LYS A 24 8.22 -3.81 -11.43
CA LYS A 24 7.90 -5.06 -10.73
C LYS A 24 6.96 -4.81 -9.54
N VAL A 25 7.24 -3.77 -8.75
CA VAL A 25 6.40 -3.41 -7.61
C VAL A 25 5.01 -3.00 -8.09
N LEU A 26 4.91 -2.15 -9.11
CA LEU A 26 3.63 -1.71 -9.68
C LEU A 26 2.84 -2.86 -10.29
N ALA A 27 3.50 -3.72 -11.09
CA ALA A 27 2.86 -4.89 -11.69
C ALA A 27 2.29 -5.83 -10.62
N SER A 28 3.05 -6.07 -9.55
CA SER A 28 2.62 -6.90 -8.41
C SER A 28 1.45 -6.25 -7.67
N LEU A 29 1.48 -4.92 -7.47
CA LEU A 29 0.42 -4.17 -6.81
C LEU A 29 -0.90 -4.23 -7.58
N TYR A 30 -0.87 -3.93 -8.88
CA TYR A 30 -2.07 -3.98 -9.72
C TYR A 30 -2.60 -5.39 -9.87
N HIS A 31 -1.72 -6.39 -9.95
CA HIS A 31 -2.13 -7.78 -9.98
C HIS A 31 -2.87 -8.16 -8.68
N ALA A 32 -2.33 -7.77 -7.53
CA ALA A 32 -2.95 -8.04 -6.24
C ALA A 32 -4.30 -7.32 -6.07
N GLU A 33 -4.43 -6.06 -6.50
CA GLU A 33 -5.71 -5.35 -6.49
C GLU A 33 -6.76 -6.04 -7.38
N ALA A 34 -6.36 -6.47 -8.59
CA ALA A 34 -7.24 -7.25 -9.47
C ALA A 34 -7.67 -8.58 -8.82
N CYS A 35 -6.76 -9.26 -8.12
CA CYS A 35 -7.06 -10.46 -7.35
C CYS A 35 -8.06 -10.20 -6.22
N ILE A 36 -7.90 -9.13 -5.45
CA ILE A 36 -8.86 -8.74 -4.40
C ILE A 36 -10.25 -8.50 -5.00
N LEU A 37 -10.33 -7.73 -6.09
CA LEU A 37 -11.59 -7.45 -6.78
C LEU A 37 -12.23 -8.70 -7.41
N ALA A 38 -11.42 -9.68 -7.79
CA ALA A 38 -11.86 -10.99 -8.27
C ALA A 38 -12.11 -12.01 -7.14
N THR A 39 -12.08 -11.60 -5.87
CA THR A 39 -12.25 -12.45 -4.67
C THR A 39 -11.17 -13.53 -4.48
N ARG A 40 -10.03 -13.41 -5.18
CA ARG A 40 -8.87 -14.31 -5.11
C ARG A 40 -7.84 -13.80 -4.10
N VAL A 41 -8.26 -13.70 -2.84
CA VAL A 41 -7.49 -13.00 -1.78
C VAL A 41 -6.15 -13.70 -1.46
N ASP A 42 -6.11 -15.03 -1.46
CA ASP A 42 -4.87 -15.78 -1.19
C ASP A 42 -3.77 -15.47 -2.22
N GLU A 43 -4.15 -15.32 -3.49
CA GLU A 43 -3.22 -14.92 -4.55
C GLU A 43 -2.75 -13.49 -4.36
N ALA A 44 -3.66 -12.57 -3.98
CA ALA A 44 -3.28 -11.19 -3.69
C ALA A 44 -2.18 -11.12 -2.61
N ILE A 45 -2.27 -11.94 -1.56
CA ILE A 45 -1.26 -12.00 -0.49
C ILE A 45 0.09 -12.51 -1.03
N GLN A 46 0.11 -13.49 -1.93
CA GLN A 46 1.34 -14.02 -2.53
C GLN A 46 2.08 -12.95 -3.37
N PHE A 47 1.33 -12.11 -4.09
CA PHE A 47 1.90 -11.02 -4.88
C PHE A 47 2.28 -9.80 -4.03
N LEU A 48 1.67 -9.61 -2.86
CA LEU A 48 2.03 -8.58 -1.88
C LEU A 48 2.98 -9.13 -0.80
N ASN A 49 4.01 -9.87 -1.21
CA ASN A 49 4.93 -10.53 -0.28
C ASN A 49 6.01 -9.59 0.29
N LEU A 50 6.82 -10.14 1.21
CA LEU A 50 7.95 -9.42 1.82
C LEU A 50 9.03 -9.00 0.82
N GLU A 51 9.19 -9.73 -0.30
CA GLU A 51 10.15 -9.37 -1.35
C GLU A 51 9.74 -8.06 -2.02
N VAL A 52 8.47 -7.95 -2.44
CA VAL A 52 7.92 -6.73 -3.04
C VAL A 52 7.96 -5.57 -2.05
N LEU A 53 7.68 -5.82 -0.77
CA LEU A 53 7.78 -4.80 0.27
C LEU A 53 9.22 -4.33 0.49
N ASN A 54 10.20 -5.24 0.49
CA ASN A 54 11.62 -4.87 0.63
C ASN A 54 12.11 -4.12 -0.61
N MET A 55 11.69 -4.53 -1.80
CA MET A 55 11.97 -3.83 -3.04
C MET A 55 11.39 -2.41 -3.01
N ALA A 56 10.14 -2.25 -2.55
CA ALA A 56 9.51 -0.96 -2.37
C ALA A 56 10.26 -0.04 -1.40
N LYS A 57 10.79 -0.60 -0.30
CA LYS A 57 11.62 0.14 0.67
C LYS A 57 12.95 0.59 0.07
N ASN A 58 13.66 -0.32 -0.61
CA ASN A 58 14.97 -0.03 -1.22
C ASN A 58 14.84 1.05 -2.31
N LEU A 59 13.84 0.93 -3.19
CA LEU A 59 13.57 1.92 -4.22
C LEU A 59 13.19 3.30 -3.63
N SER A 60 12.46 3.30 -2.50
CA SER A 60 12.15 4.54 -1.78
C SER A 60 13.37 5.18 -1.11
N GLN A 61 14.47 4.43 -0.90
CA GLN A 61 15.72 4.94 -0.33
C GLN A 61 16.69 5.45 -1.41
N ASP A 62 16.77 4.78 -2.56
CA ASP A 62 17.68 5.15 -3.65
C ASP A 62 17.43 6.54 -4.26
N GLN A 63 16.20 7.07 -4.15
CA GLN A 63 15.92 8.46 -4.57
C GLN A 63 16.68 9.51 -3.76
N SER A 64 17.24 9.15 -2.59
CA SER A 64 17.97 10.09 -1.74
C SER A 64 19.48 10.17 -2.02
N SER A 65 20.08 9.15 -2.63
CA SER A 65 21.51 9.14 -2.97
C SER A 65 21.82 9.76 -4.34
N ALA A 66 20.83 9.83 -5.24
CA ALA A 66 20.99 10.38 -6.59
C ALA A 66 20.79 11.91 -6.69
N ILE A 67 20.52 12.63 -5.60
CA ILE A 67 20.40 14.11 -5.60
C ILE A 67 21.79 14.80 -5.67
N GLY A 68 22.88 14.02 -5.79
CA GLY A 68 24.23 14.55 -5.94
C GLY A 68 24.69 14.79 -7.39
N ASP A 69 24.12 14.13 -8.39
CA ASP A 69 24.64 14.26 -9.76
C ASP A 69 23.63 13.84 -10.83
N SER A 70 23.72 14.49 -11.99
CA SER A 70 22.96 14.28 -13.24
C SER A 70 21.62 15.03 -13.44
N ARG A 71 21.78 16.19 -14.08
CA ARG A 71 20.82 16.80 -15.01
C ARG A 71 20.34 15.77 -16.05
N GLN A 72 19.07 15.90 -16.45
CA GLN A 72 18.33 15.15 -17.49
C GLN A 72 17.63 13.87 -17.02
N ARG A 73 16.35 13.99 -16.65
CA ARG A 73 15.31 13.02 -17.02
C ARG A 73 13.94 13.70 -17.08
N ILE A 74 13.58 14.01 -18.33
CA ILE A 74 12.28 14.20 -18.97
C ILE A 74 11.10 14.64 -18.08
N VAL A 75 10.64 15.86 -18.39
CA VAL A 75 9.44 16.53 -17.91
C VAL A 75 8.19 15.81 -18.43
N TYR A 76 7.41 15.22 -17.53
CA TYR A 76 5.96 15.05 -17.68
C TYR A 76 5.29 15.61 -16.43
N GLY A 77 4.51 16.69 -16.58
CA GLY A 77 3.60 17.22 -15.55
C GLY A 77 4.29 17.93 -14.37
N GLY A 78 4.68 19.19 -14.57
CA GLY A 78 5.41 20.04 -13.60
C GLY A 78 4.70 20.41 -12.29
N GLU A 79 3.61 19.73 -11.92
CA GLU A 79 2.89 19.94 -10.65
C GLU A 79 2.82 18.67 -9.79
N MET A 80 3.20 17.50 -10.33
CA MET A 80 3.20 16.22 -9.61
C MET A 80 4.61 15.76 -9.21
N GLN A 81 5.56 16.70 -9.17
CA GLN A 81 6.95 16.46 -8.75
C GLN A 81 7.17 16.86 -7.28
N HIS A 82 6.10 16.93 -6.50
CA HIS A 82 6.18 17.01 -5.05
C HIS A 82 6.34 15.59 -4.49
N GLN A 83 7.58 15.25 -4.17
CA GLN A 83 7.92 14.50 -2.96
C GLN A 83 7.07 13.24 -2.74
N PHE A 84 7.39 12.13 -3.43
CA PHE A 84 7.08 10.85 -2.83
C PHE A 84 7.86 10.78 -1.51
N ASP A 85 7.15 11.02 -0.41
CA ASP A 85 7.70 10.99 0.94
C ASP A 85 8.42 9.65 1.16
N ARG A 86 9.52 9.67 1.93
CA ARG A 86 10.35 8.47 2.15
C ARG A 86 9.47 7.32 2.60
N GLY A 87 9.38 6.27 1.79
CA GLY A 87 8.60 5.07 2.08
C GLY A 87 7.15 5.09 1.60
N ALA A 88 6.72 6.06 0.78
CA ALA A 88 5.37 6.10 0.22
C ALA A 88 5.00 4.80 -0.52
N LEU A 89 5.91 4.25 -1.34
CA LEU A 89 5.67 2.98 -2.04
C LEU A 89 5.52 1.81 -1.06
N ALA A 90 6.35 1.77 -0.01
CA ALA A 90 6.25 0.77 1.05
C ALA A 90 4.95 0.90 1.86
N LEU A 91 4.46 2.13 2.07
CA LEU A 91 3.18 2.41 2.72
C LEU A 91 2.01 1.87 1.89
N VAL A 92 2.00 2.12 0.58
CA VAL A 92 0.95 1.63 -0.33
C VAL A 92 0.93 0.09 -0.38
N VAL A 93 2.10 -0.55 -0.53
CA VAL A 93 2.20 -2.02 -0.52
C VAL A 93 1.71 -2.58 0.81
N SER A 94 2.10 -1.98 1.93
CA SER A 94 1.70 -2.47 3.26
C SER A 94 0.22 -2.25 3.56
N TYR A 95 -0.35 -1.14 3.09
CA TYR A 95 -1.78 -0.87 3.17
C TYR A 95 -2.56 -1.94 2.39
N ASN A 96 -2.21 -2.18 1.12
CA ASN A 96 -2.88 -3.19 0.30
C ASN A 96 -2.72 -4.60 0.87
N LEU A 97 -1.56 -4.93 1.45
CA LEU A 97 -1.36 -6.20 2.13
C LEU A 97 -2.25 -6.33 3.37
N SER A 98 -2.37 -5.27 4.18
CA SER A 98 -3.30 -5.24 5.31
C SER A 98 -4.74 -5.43 4.87
N VAL A 99 -5.16 -4.81 3.77
CA VAL A 99 -6.50 -4.98 3.20
C VAL A 99 -6.71 -6.43 2.75
N ALA A 100 -5.74 -7.05 2.09
CA ALA A 100 -5.83 -8.46 1.68
C ALA A 100 -5.99 -9.39 2.89
N TYR A 101 -5.19 -9.22 3.96
CA TYR A 101 -5.38 -10.00 5.19
C TYR A 101 -6.74 -9.75 5.85
N ALA A 102 -7.20 -8.51 5.89
CA ALA A 102 -8.51 -8.17 6.45
C ALA A 102 -9.65 -8.78 5.62
N ALA A 103 -9.54 -8.80 4.29
CA ALA A 103 -10.50 -9.43 3.38
C ALA A 103 -10.55 -10.96 3.57
N LYS A 104 -9.42 -11.57 3.94
CA LYS A 104 -9.34 -13.00 4.30
C LYS A 104 -9.92 -13.30 5.70
N GLY A 105 -10.17 -12.28 6.52
CA GLY A 105 -10.57 -12.43 7.92
C GLY A 105 -9.42 -12.58 8.91
N GLU A 106 -8.16 -12.45 8.46
CA GLU A 106 -6.97 -12.51 9.31
C GLU A 106 -6.65 -11.14 9.95
N PHE A 107 -7.57 -10.63 10.77
CA PHE A 107 -7.50 -9.26 11.31
C PHE A 107 -6.27 -8.99 12.17
N THR A 108 -5.75 -9.98 12.90
CA THR A 108 -4.52 -9.81 13.70
C THR A 108 -3.29 -9.56 12.82
N ASN A 109 -3.19 -10.25 11.68
CA ASN A 109 -2.09 -10.07 10.74
C ASN A 109 -2.22 -8.72 10.02
N ALA A 110 -3.43 -8.37 9.61
CA ALA A 110 -3.74 -7.06 9.04
C ALA A 110 -3.31 -5.92 9.99
N LEU A 111 -3.71 -5.98 11.26
CA LEU A 111 -3.37 -4.97 12.26
C LEU A 111 -1.84 -4.83 12.43
N LYS A 112 -1.12 -5.94 12.55
CA LYS A 112 0.35 -5.93 12.72
C LYS A 112 1.04 -5.20 11.56
N ILE A 113 0.60 -5.44 10.34
CA ILE A 113 1.19 -4.85 9.14
C ILE A 113 0.87 -3.36 9.07
N LEU A 114 -0.40 -3.00 9.28
CA LEU A 114 -0.86 -1.61 9.21
C LEU A 114 -0.18 -0.72 10.26
N THR A 115 -0.10 -1.19 11.51
CA THR A 115 0.47 -0.41 12.63
C THR A 115 1.96 -0.15 12.44
N ARG A 116 2.70 -1.08 11.81
CA ARG A 116 4.13 -0.91 11.51
C ARG A 116 4.40 0.22 10.50
N CYS A 117 3.40 0.61 9.73
CA CYS A 117 3.53 1.58 8.65
C CYS A 117 3.03 2.97 9.03
N ILE A 118 2.20 3.07 10.07
CA ILE A 118 1.73 4.33 10.62
C ILE A 118 2.86 4.97 11.43
N GLN A 119 3.37 6.10 10.94
CA GLN A 119 4.36 6.89 11.67
C GLN A 119 3.64 7.92 12.54
N PRO A 120 3.95 8.01 13.86
CA PRO A 120 3.24 8.90 14.78
C PRO A 120 3.48 10.39 14.52
N THR A 121 4.52 10.74 13.76
CA THR A 121 4.94 12.11 13.48
C THR A 121 4.32 12.71 12.22
N LYS A 122 3.57 11.92 11.44
CA LYS A 122 2.98 12.34 10.16
C LYS A 122 1.45 12.25 10.21
N PRO A 123 0.73 13.15 9.52
CA PRO A 123 -0.72 13.02 9.38
C PRO A 123 -1.03 11.70 8.66
N ILE A 124 -1.92 10.91 9.26
CA ILE A 124 -2.30 9.60 8.73
C ILE A 124 -3.33 9.81 7.62
N PRO A 125 -3.15 9.22 6.41
CA PRO A 125 -4.18 9.27 5.38
C PRO A 125 -5.50 8.66 5.86
N MET A 126 -6.64 9.28 5.51
CA MET A 126 -7.94 8.82 6.01
C MET A 126 -8.26 7.38 5.63
N GLN A 127 -7.78 6.88 4.49
CA GLN A 127 -7.95 5.48 4.10
C GLN A 127 -7.33 4.52 5.14
N LEU A 128 -6.17 4.87 5.70
CA LEU A 128 -5.50 4.08 6.73
C LEU A 128 -6.26 4.17 8.06
N VAL A 129 -6.79 5.34 8.41
CA VAL A 129 -7.61 5.52 9.62
C VAL A 129 -8.86 4.64 9.53
N ILE A 130 -9.58 4.66 8.41
CA ILE A 130 -10.79 3.84 8.20
C ILE A 130 -10.45 2.35 8.25
N CYS A 131 -9.38 1.92 7.59
CA CYS A 131 -8.93 0.53 7.62
C CYS A 131 -8.56 0.08 9.05
N LEU A 132 -7.83 0.92 9.79
CA LEU A 132 -7.48 0.66 11.19
C LEU A 132 -8.72 0.52 12.07
N LEU A 133 -9.70 1.42 11.92
CA LEU A 133 -10.96 1.36 12.65
C LEU A 133 -11.72 0.08 12.34
N TYR A 134 -11.86 -0.28 11.06
CA TYR A 134 -12.51 -1.52 10.66
C TYR A 134 -11.85 -2.73 11.34
N ILE A 135 -10.53 -2.85 11.27
CA ILE A 135 -9.78 -3.95 11.88
C ILE A 135 -9.93 -3.98 13.41
N GLN A 136 -9.83 -2.82 14.07
CA GLN A 136 -10.00 -2.72 15.53
C GLN A 136 -11.40 -3.17 15.97
N LEU A 137 -12.43 -2.76 15.23
CA LEU A 137 -13.82 -3.15 15.51
C LEU A 137 -14.05 -4.66 15.28
N GLN A 138 -13.50 -5.23 14.21
CA GLN A 138 -13.58 -6.68 13.96
C GLN A 138 -12.87 -7.50 15.05
N LEU A 139 -11.84 -6.96 15.68
CA LEU A 139 -11.14 -7.57 16.81
C LEU A 139 -11.80 -7.29 18.17
N GLY A 140 -12.91 -6.54 18.23
CA GLY A 140 -13.57 -6.14 19.47
C GLY A 140 -12.81 -5.11 20.30
N GLN A 141 -11.81 -4.43 19.72
CA GLN A 141 -10.96 -3.44 20.39
C GLN A 141 -11.62 -2.05 20.42
N VAL A 142 -12.76 -1.95 21.10
CA VAL A 142 -13.60 -0.74 21.10
C VAL A 142 -12.86 0.49 21.66
N ASP A 143 -12.08 0.33 22.73
CA ASP A 143 -11.35 1.44 23.34
C ASP A 143 -10.24 1.96 22.42
N ALA A 144 -9.57 1.07 21.69
CA ALA A 144 -8.59 1.45 20.69
C ALA A 144 -9.24 2.21 19.53
N ALA A 145 -10.40 1.75 19.07
CA ALA A 145 -11.17 2.41 18.01
C ALA A 145 -11.61 3.83 18.43
N LYS A 146 -12.13 4.00 19.66
CA LYS A 146 -12.47 5.32 20.21
C LYS A 146 -11.26 6.24 20.24
N LYS A 147 -10.10 5.75 20.71
CA LYS A 147 -8.85 6.52 20.70
C LYS A 147 -8.44 6.94 19.29
N THR A 148 -8.53 6.04 18.31
CA THR A 148 -8.25 6.34 16.90
C THR A 148 -9.13 7.46 16.37
N ILE A 149 -10.44 7.46 16.69
CA ILE A 149 -11.38 8.54 16.33
C ILE A 149 -10.95 9.86 16.95
N LEU A 150 -10.76 9.91 18.27
CA LEU A 150 -10.42 11.14 18.99
C LEU A 150 -9.09 11.76 18.52
N CYS A 151 -8.11 10.91 18.18
CA CYS A 151 -6.81 11.37 17.72
C CYS A 151 -6.85 11.94 16.30
N ASN A 152 -7.67 11.40 15.40
CA ASN A 152 -7.60 11.71 13.96
C ASN A 152 -8.77 12.53 13.42
N LEU A 153 -9.91 12.60 14.13
CA LEU A 153 -11.11 13.31 13.69
C LEU A 153 -11.38 14.52 14.59
N PRO A 154 -11.00 15.75 14.17
CA PRO A 154 -11.09 16.94 15.01
C PRO A 154 -12.52 17.30 15.41
N GLN A 155 -13.52 16.89 14.61
CA GLN A 155 -14.94 17.10 14.92
C GLN A 155 -15.44 16.37 16.17
N PHE A 156 -14.67 15.42 16.70
CA PHE A 156 -15.01 14.64 17.90
C PHE A 156 -14.08 14.91 19.08
N ARG A 157 -13.21 15.93 18.98
CA ARG A 157 -12.36 16.38 20.09
C ARG A 157 -13.09 17.33 21.02
#